data_AF-A0A3D4I2G7-F1
#
_entry.id   AF-A0A3D4I2G7-F1
#
_cell.length_a   1.000
_cell.length_b   1.000
_cell.length_c   1.000
_cell.angle_alpha   90.00
_cell.angle_beta   90.00
_cell.angle_gamma   90.00
#
_symmetry.space_group_name_H-M   'P 1'
#
loop_
_entity.id
_entity.type
_entity.pdbx_description
1 polymer ?
#
loop_
_entity_poly.entity_id
_entity_poly.type
_entity_poly.pdbx_seq_one_letter_code
_entity_poly.pdbx_strand_id
1 'polypeptide(L)'
;MNSNKLGRVTEDIRRELTAVFRKLKDPRVQGMISIVRVEVSRDLSYCTVYISAMEGLDRAKEAVKGLKSASGFIRRELGENLSLRKIPELTFRATDSIEYGANISRILNELKEEKHDKP
;
A
#
# COMPACT_ATOMS: atom_id res chain seq x y z
N MET A 1 14.51 -10.96 18.30
CA MET A 1 13.51 -11.62 17.44
C MET A 1 12.22 -10.79 17.42
N ASN A 2 12.17 -9.68 16.69
CA ASN A 2 10.95 -8.83 16.59
C ASN A 2 10.57 -8.49 15.14
N SER A 3 11.35 -8.93 14.15
CA SER A 3 11.17 -8.57 12.74
C SER A 3 9.93 -9.19 12.09
N ASN A 4 9.46 -10.35 12.57
CA ASN A 4 8.35 -11.08 11.95
C ASN A 4 6.97 -10.46 12.23
N LYS A 5 6.80 -9.70 13.31
CA LYS A 5 5.51 -9.03 13.59
C LYS A 5 5.31 -7.81 12.70
N LEU A 6 6.36 -7.01 12.50
CA LEU A 6 6.30 -5.81 11.64
C LEU A 6 6.03 -6.19 10.18
N GLY A 7 6.70 -7.23 9.68
CA GLY A 7 6.49 -7.73 8.32
C GLY A 7 5.04 -8.17 8.08
N ARG A 8 4.47 -8.97 8.98
CA ARG A 8 3.06 -9.38 8.91
C ARG A 8 2.10 -8.19 8.92
N VAL A 9 2.28 -7.27 9.87
CA VAL A 9 1.43 -6.07 9.96
C VAL A 9 1.53 -5.21 8.69
N THR A 10 2.72 -5.10 8.10
CA THR A 10 2.92 -4.35 6.85
C THR A 10 2.17 -5.00 5.68
N GLU A 11 2.23 -6.33 5.57
CA GLU A 11 1.48 -7.10 4.58
C GLU A 11 -0.04 -7.02 4.79
N ASP A 12 -0.51 -7.14 6.03
CA ASP A 12 -1.92 -6.98 6.38
C ASP A 12 -2.42 -5.57 5.98
N ILE A 13 -1.68 -4.52 6.34
CA ILE A 13 -2.00 -3.14 5.95
C ILE A 13 -2.00 -3.00 4.42
N ARG A 14 -1.02 -3.56 3.71
CA ARG A 14 -0.95 -3.50 2.24
C ARG A 14 -2.15 -4.17 1.59
N ARG A 15 -2.55 -5.34 2.08
CA ARG A 15 -3.70 -6.11 1.59
C ARG A 15 -4.99 -5.34 1.79
N GLU A 16 -5.19 -4.80 2.98
CA GLU A 16 -6.38 -4.00 3.31
C GLU A 16 -6.42 -2.70 2.51
N LEU A 17 -5.30 -1.97 2.41
CA LEU A 17 -5.22 -0.78 1.56
C LEU A 17 -5.60 -1.11 0.11
N THR A 18 -5.13 -2.22 -0.44
CA THR A 18 -5.49 -2.66 -1.80
C THR A 18 -6.99 -2.92 -1.93
N ALA A 19 -7.62 -3.52 -0.92
CA ALA A 19 -9.06 -3.75 -0.90
C ALA A 19 -9.86 -2.45 -0.81
N VAL A 20 -9.46 -1.53 0.07
CA VAL A 20 -10.09 -0.21 0.24
C VAL A 20 -9.97 0.62 -1.02
N PHE A 21 -8.81 0.61 -1.68
CA PHE A 21 -8.60 1.33 -2.94
C PHE A 21 -9.51 0.81 -4.05
N ARG A 22 -9.77 -0.51 -4.11
CA ARG A 22 -10.75 -1.09 -5.05
C ARG A 22 -12.19 -0.66 -4.77
N LYS A 23 -12.54 -0.40 -3.50
CA LYS A 23 -13.87 0.10 -3.10
C LYS A 23 -14.02 1.61 -3.35
N LEU A 24 -12.92 2.34 -3.50
CA LEU A 24 -12.89 3.79 -3.64
C LEU A 24 -13.35 4.19 -5.04
N LYS A 25 -14.60 4.69 -5.15
CA LYS A 25 -15.21 5.16 -6.41
C LYS A 25 -14.90 6.64 -6.68
N ASP A 26 -13.66 7.07 -6.48
CA ASP A 26 -13.28 8.46 -6.74
C ASP A 26 -12.70 8.59 -8.15
N PRO A 27 -13.19 9.49 -9.02
CA PRO A 27 -12.71 9.64 -10.39
C PRO A 27 -11.24 10.07 -10.50
N ARG A 28 -10.66 10.63 -9.43
CA ARG A 28 -9.22 10.95 -9.37
C ARG A 28 -8.36 9.74 -9.04
N VAL A 29 -8.99 8.68 -8.54
CA VAL A 29 -8.39 7.37 -8.25
C VAL A 29 -8.87 6.32 -9.28
N GLN A 30 -9.80 6.68 -10.17
CA GLN A 30 -10.15 5.92 -11.37
C GLN A 30 -9.05 6.08 -12.42
N GLY A 31 -8.14 5.12 -12.43
CA GLY A 31 -7.03 4.97 -13.36
C GLY A 31 -6.22 3.75 -12.97
N MET A 32 -5.25 3.35 -13.79
CA MET A 32 -4.27 2.32 -13.40
C MET A 32 -3.31 2.90 -12.34
N ILE A 33 -3.81 3.04 -11.12
CA ILE A 33 -3.09 3.49 -9.93
C ILE A 33 -2.72 2.25 -9.12
N SER A 34 -1.44 2.17 -8.77
CA SER A 34 -0.85 1.02 -8.10
C SER A 34 -0.11 1.44 -6.84
N ILE A 35 -0.24 0.63 -5.79
CA ILE A 35 0.58 0.74 -4.60
C ILE A 35 1.93 0.09 -4.91
N VAL A 36 2.99 0.89 -4.90
CA VAL A 36 4.36 0.43 -5.21
C VAL A 36 5.01 -0.15 -3.97
N ARG A 37 4.89 0.56 -2.84
CA ARG A 37 5.54 0.20 -1.59
C ARG A 37 4.73 0.73 -0.41
N VAL A 38 4.74 -0.03 0.68
CA VAL A 38 4.20 0.39 1.97
C VAL A 38 5.34 0.30 2.99
N GLU A 39 5.64 1.41 3.65
CA GLU A 39 6.65 1.46 4.72
C GLU A 39 5.98 1.82 6.04
N VAL A 40 6.03 0.89 6.99
CA VAL A 40 5.52 1.11 8.34
C VAL A 40 6.68 1.38 9.28
N SER A 41 6.59 2.46 10.05
CA SER A 41 7.60 2.80 11.04
C SER A 41 7.67 1.73 12.13
N ARG A 42 8.85 1.53 12.72
CA ARG A 42 9.10 0.51 13.76
C ARG A 42 8.16 0.63 14.96
N ASP A 43 7.73 1.85 15.27
CA ASP A 43 6.82 2.17 16.37
C ASP A 43 5.32 2.04 15.98
N LEU A 44 5.01 1.62 14.74
CA LEU A 44 3.64 1.54 14.19
C LEU A 44 2.88 2.87 14.26
N SER A 45 3.59 3.99 14.42
CA SER A 45 3.00 5.32 14.51
C SER A 45 2.75 5.96 13.14
N TYR A 46 3.54 5.62 12.12
CA TYR A 46 3.44 6.17 10.77
C TYR A 46 3.50 5.06 9.72
N CYS A 47 2.72 5.22 8.65
CA CYS A 47 2.70 4.32 7.50
C CYS A 47 2.75 5.17 6.22
N THR A 48 3.83 5.05 5.46
CA THR A 48 4.01 5.75 4.18
C THR A 48 3.67 4.81 3.03
N VAL A 49 2.71 5.23 2.20
CA VAL A 49 2.23 4.47 1.04
C VAL A 49 2.70 5.19 -0.22
N TYR A 50 3.53 4.51 -1.01
CA TYR A 50 4.03 5.01 -2.28
C TYR A 50 3.11 4.56 -3.40
N ILE A 51 2.69 5.54 -4.19
CA ILE A 51 1.67 5.38 -5.22
C ILE A 51 2.25 5.80 -6.55
N SER A 52 2.00 4.98 -7.55
CA SER A 52 2.35 5.24 -8.93
C SER A 52 1.11 5.13 -9.80
N ALA A 53 1.11 5.85 -10.91
CA ALA A 53 0.09 5.77 -11.95
C ALA A 53 0.75 5.44 -13.29
N MET A 54 0.08 4.65 -14.13
CA MET A 54 0.60 4.36 -15.48
C MET A 54 0.69 5.61 -16.37
N GLU A 55 -0.15 6.61 -16.12
CA GLU A 55 -0.12 7.90 -16.84
C GLU A 55 1.03 8.82 -16.39
N GLY A 56 1.81 8.42 -15.38
CA GLY A 56 2.99 9.14 -14.90
C GLY A 56 2.78 9.85 -13.55
N LEU A 57 3.80 10.63 -13.15
CA LEU A 57 3.88 11.24 -11.82
C LEU A 57 2.77 12.28 -11.55
N ASP A 58 2.31 13.01 -12.58
CA ASP A 58 1.29 14.05 -12.41
C ASP A 58 -0.05 13.44 -11.97
N ARG A 59 -0.46 12.36 -12.65
CA ARG A 59 -1.63 11.57 -12.29
C ARG A 59 -1.50 10.94 -10.91
N ALA A 60 -0.32 10.45 -10.56
CA ALA A 60 -0.04 9.94 -9.22
C ALA A 60 -0.19 11.01 -8.13
N LYS A 61 0.22 12.27 -8.40
CA LYS A 61 0.00 13.40 -7.47
C LYS A 61 -1.48 13.74 -7.32
N GLU A 62 -2.25 13.70 -8.40
CA GLU A 62 -3.71 13.89 -8.34
C GLU A 62 -4.39 12.80 -7.51
N ALA A 63 -4.01 11.53 -7.73
CA ALA A 63 -4.49 10.40 -6.96
C ALA A 63 -4.18 10.58 -5.47
N VAL A 64 -2.94 10.97 -5.14
CA VAL A 64 -2.52 11.26 -3.76
C VAL A 64 -3.38 12.35 -3.11
N LYS A 65 -3.77 13.40 -3.85
CA LYS A 65 -4.70 14.42 -3.34
C LYS A 65 -6.07 13.81 -3.01
N GLY A 66 -6.63 12.99 -3.90
CA GLY A 66 -7.89 12.29 -3.65
C GLY A 66 -7.82 11.36 -2.44
N LEU A 67 -6.74 10.59 -2.33
CA LEU A 67 -6.50 9.67 -1.22
C LEU A 67 -6.25 10.40 0.10
N LYS A 68 -5.63 11.58 0.07
CA LYS A 68 -5.48 12.44 1.24
C LYS A 68 -6.85 12.91 1.74
N SER A 69 -7.78 13.26 0.84
CA SER A 69 -9.16 13.57 1.22
C SER A 69 -9.91 12.34 1.75
N ALA A 70 -9.67 11.16 1.17
CA ALA A 70 -10.26 9.90 1.63
C ALA A 70 -9.52 9.28 2.84
N SER A 71 -8.46 9.89 3.35
CA SER A 71 -7.60 9.32 4.40
C SER A 71 -8.35 8.95 5.67
N GLY A 72 -9.33 9.77 6.07
CA GLY A 72 -10.20 9.49 7.21
C GLY A 72 -11.07 8.24 7.02
N PHE A 73 -11.62 8.06 5.81
CA PHE A 73 -12.39 6.87 5.46
C PHE A 73 -11.50 5.63 5.42
N ILE A 74 -10.33 5.72 4.78
CA ILE A 74 -9.36 4.61 4.70
C ILE A 74 -8.91 4.21 6.11
N ARG A 75 -8.59 5.18 6.97
CA ARG A 75 -8.19 4.92 8.36
C ARG A 75 -9.28 4.21 9.15
N ARG A 76 -10.54 4.58 8.94
CA ARG A 76 -11.67 3.93 9.59
C ARG A 76 -11.84 2.49 9.12
N GLU A 77 -11.84 2.23 7.81
CA GLU A 77 -11.89 0.87 7.25
C GLU A 77 -10.74 0.00 7.77
N LEU A 78 -9.52 0.54 7.80
CA LEU A 78 -8.37 -0.15 8.37
C LEU A 78 -8.57 -0.46 9.87
N GLY A 79 -9.18 0.45 10.62
CA GLY A 79 -9.50 0.24 12.04
C GLY A 79 -10.56 -0.84 12.29
N GLU A 80 -11.49 -1.02 11.36
CA GLU A 80 -12.53 -2.05 11.45
C GLU A 80 -12.00 -3.44 11.06
N ASN A 81 -11.06 -3.51 10.09
CA ASN A 81 -10.54 -4.79 9.60
C ASN A 81 -9.22 -5.23 10.27
N LEU A 82 -8.40 -4.30 10.75
CA LEU A 82 -7.17 -4.62 11.48
C LEU A 82 -7.42 -4.58 12.99
N SER A 83 -7.18 -5.70 13.68
CA SER A 83 -7.18 -5.78 15.15
C SER A 83 -5.94 -5.11 15.77
N LEU A 84 -5.65 -3.87 15.37
CA LEU A 84 -4.53 -3.07 15.86
C LEU A 84 -4.99 -2.13 16.97
N ARG A 85 -4.21 -2.04 18.05
CA ARG A 85 -4.47 -1.11 19.16
C ARG A 85 -4.36 0.37 18.73
N LYS A 86 -3.53 0.65 17.73
CA LYS A 86 -3.31 1.99 17.16
C LYS A 86 -3.13 1.85 15.66
N ILE A 87 -3.98 2.54 14.90
CA ILE A 87 -3.82 2.64 13.45
C ILE A 87 -2.75 3.72 13.16
N PRO A 88 -1.69 3.40 12.40
CA PRO A 88 -0.67 4.37 12.02
C PRO A 88 -1.26 5.53 11.22
N GLU A 89 -0.62 6.69 11.31
CA GLU A 89 -0.91 7.83 10.44
C GLU A 89 -0.52 7.47 8.99
N LEU A 90 -1.50 7.45 8.08
CA LEU A 90 -1.29 7.16 6.68
C LEU A 90 -0.76 8.41 5.94
N THR A 91 0.41 8.29 5.35
CA THR A 91 0.99 9.32 4.49
C THR A 91 1.11 8.78 3.06
N PHE A 92 0.50 9.47 2.10
CA PHE A 92 0.55 9.06 0.70
C PHE A 92 1.61 9.88 -0.05
N ARG A 93 2.49 9.21 -0.80
CA ARG A 93 3.51 9.85 -1.65
C ARG A 93 3.41 9.34 -3.09
N ALA A 94 3.44 10.27 -4.03
CA ALA A 94 3.55 9.93 -5.45
C ALA A 94 5.00 9.57 -5.77
N THR A 95 5.21 8.44 -6.46
CA THR A 95 6.52 8.01 -6.98
C THR A 95 6.42 7.78 -8.49
N ASP A 96 7.58 7.77 -9.14
CA ASP A 96 7.69 7.56 -10.57
C ASP A 96 7.36 6.11 -10.96
N SER A 97 6.82 5.95 -12.17
CA SER A 97 6.27 4.68 -12.68
C SER A 97 7.32 3.59 -12.93
N ILE A 98 8.61 3.93 -12.97
CA ILE A 98 9.68 2.97 -13.21
C ILE A 98 9.86 1.98 -12.03
N GLU A 99 9.58 2.38 -10.78
CA GLU A 99 9.66 1.46 -9.64
C GLU A 99 8.59 0.34 -9.67
N TYR A 100 7.46 0.55 -10.34
CA TYR A 100 6.38 -0.43 -10.40
C TYR A 100 6.77 -1.68 -11.20
N GLY A 101 7.48 -1.50 -12.33
CA GLY A 101 8.00 -2.61 -13.13
C GLY A 101 8.99 -3.47 -12.35
N ALA A 102 9.88 -2.84 -11.57
CA ALA A 102 10.81 -3.55 -10.70
C ALA A 102 10.12 -4.27 -9.54
N ASN A 103 9.05 -3.71 -8.98
CA ASN A 103 8.28 -4.32 -7.90
C ASN A 103 7.46 -5.53 -8.37
N ILE A 104 6.87 -5.47 -9.57
CA ILE A 104 6.21 -6.63 -10.19
C ILE A 104 7.21 -7.77 -10.36
N SER A 105 8.41 -7.50 -10.90
CA SER A 105 9.46 -8.52 -11.03
C SER A 105 9.89 -9.11 -9.68
N ARG A 106 9.90 -8.30 -8.62
CA ARG A 106 10.23 -8.76 -7.26
C ARG A 106 9.15 -9.66 -6.67
N ILE A 107 7.88 -9.26 -6.76
CA ILE A 107 6.74 -10.05 -6.29
C ILE A 107 6.60 -11.36 -7.09
N LEU A 108 6.82 -11.33 -8.41
CA LEU A 108 6.87 -12.55 -9.25
C LEU A 108 8.00 -13.50 -8.87
N ASN A 109 9.12 -12.98 -8.36
CA ASN A 109 10.20 -13.81 -7.84
C ASN A 109 9.86 -14.38 -6.46
N GLU A 110 9.34 -13.59 -5.52
CA GLU A 110 8.91 -14.08 -4.20
C GLU A 110 7.85 -15.19 -4.32
N LEU A 111 6.88 -15.05 -5.23
CA LEU A 111 5.87 -16.09 -5.51
C LEU A 111 6.43 -17.36 -6.15
N LYS A 112 7.59 -17.28 -6.82
CA LYS A 112 8.29 -18.46 -7.35
C LYS A 112 9.06 -19.19 -6.26
N GLU A 113 9.55 -18.49 -5.25
CA GLU A 113 10.32 -19.10 -4.15
C GLU A 113 9.42 -19.88 -3.17
N GLU A 114 8.15 -19.51 -2.99
CA GLU A 114 7.21 -20.29 -2.16
C GLU A 114 6.74 -21.63 -2.78
N LYS A 115 7.11 -21.93 -4.03
CA LYS A 115 6.75 -23.20 -4.71
C LYS A 115 7.89 -24.22 -4.82
N HIS A 116 9.02 -24.01 -4.14
CA HIS A 116 10.18 -24.91 -4.28
C HIS A 116 10.85 -25.34 -2.97
N ASP A 117 10.07 -25.56 -1.91
CA ASP A 117 10.54 -26.34 -0.76
C ASP A 117 9.47 -27.37 -0.35
N LYS A 118 9.53 -28.52 -1.02
CA LYS A 118 9.11 -29.83 -0.51
C LYS A 118 9.58 -30.92 -1.49
N PRO A 119 10.77 -31.48 -1.27
CA PRO A 119 10.97 -32.92 -1.30
C PRO A 119 10.81 -33.53 0.09
#